data_AF-A0A321LE19-F1
#
_entry.id   AF-A0A321LE19-F1
#
_cell.length_a   1.000
_cell.length_b   1.000
_cell.length_c   1.000
_cell.angle_alpha   90.00
_cell.angle_beta   90.00
_cell.angle_gamma   90.00
#
_symmetry.space_group_name_H-M   'P 1'
#
loop_
_entity.id
_entity.type
_entity.pdbx_description
1 polymer ?
#
loop_
_entity_poly.entity_id
_entity_poly.type
_entity_poly.pdbx_seq_one_letter_code
_entity_poly.pdbx_strand_id
1 'polypeptide(L)'
;MSTQPVANTYLDIKSFVRQLYMEDERPWLVGFSGGKDSTMVASLVFDIVMSISASERKKPISILCTDTRVEIPAIVEMVEGTLDQMRRVSLQHNLNIDTHLLKPPAEETFWTNIIGRGYPPPNRTFRWCTQRMKIDPVNVFVKKRVGHWGEAILHLGARRAESSTRAQTMAGRETRNNLRRHPDLPRVWVSNPIEFLTTEEVWAYLLQQPNPWGGDNRALYRLYANASSGECPIQIDTSTPSCGNSRFGCWTCTVVDRDKASEGLLASGDERMEKLIEFRETLLYYRDPSNGKRDNRRMNGNEGPGPLTITARRELLTRLLKLQEETGLELISEDELFLIQQLWKTARKPDDGGGVARIINRQKGILMSDWKETNRLRDIQEEVTLEKGISADTLRRLLAKVEEYSESHRAFGLPDDLLRILKDDLDHERPTETDNDA
;
A
#
# COMPACT_ATOMS: atom_id res chain seq x y z
N MET A 1 24.43 -15.16 -31.08
CA MET A 1 23.20 -15.32 -30.27
C MET A 1 22.09 -14.63 -31.04
N SER A 2 21.14 -15.42 -31.55
CA SER A 2 20.08 -14.95 -32.44
C SER A 2 19.13 -14.02 -31.69
N THR A 3 18.99 -12.77 -32.15
CA THR A 3 17.96 -11.84 -31.72
C THR A 3 16.61 -12.38 -32.16
N GLN A 4 15.90 -13.10 -31.28
CA GLN A 4 14.49 -13.35 -31.50
C GLN A 4 13.77 -11.99 -31.61
N PRO A 5 12.92 -11.79 -32.63
CA PRO A 5 12.22 -10.52 -32.79
C PRO A 5 11.32 -10.27 -31.58
N VAL A 6 11.42 -9.08 -30.98
CA VAL A 6 10.67 -8.62 -29.79
C VAL A 6 9.15 -8.85 -29.90
N ALA A 7 8.62 -8.85 -31.12
CA ALA A 7 7.22 -9.14 -31.40
C ALA A 7 6.79 -10.57 -31.00
N ASN A 8 7.66 -11.56 -31.14
CA ASN A 8 7.35 -12.94 -30.71
C ASN A 8 7.25 -13.01 -29.18
N THR A 9 8.10 -12.29 -28.45
CA THR A 9 8.10 -12.26 -26.98
C THR A 9 6.77 -11.77 -26.40
N TYR A 10 6.17 -10.70 -26.93
CA TYR A 10 4.88 -10.21 -26.42
C TYR A 10 3.71 -11.14 -26.73
N LEU A 11 3.72 -11.78 -27.90
CA LEU A 11 2.71 -12.76 -28.29
C LEU A 11 2.80 -14.01 -27.42
N ASP A 12 4.01 -14.46 -27.10
CA ASP A 12 4.24 -15.59 -26.19
C ASP A 12 3.70 -15.27 -24.78
N ILE A 13 3.97 -14.07 -24.26
CA ILE A 13 3.43 -13.60 -22.98
C ILE A 13 1.90 -13.56 -23.01
N LYS A 14 1.30 -12.97 -24.06
CA LYS A 14 -0.17 -12.91 -24.21
C LYS A 14 -0.78 -14.32 -24.29
N SER A 15 -0.13 -15.23 -25.03
CA SER A 15 -0.57 -16.62 -25.18
C SER A 15 -0.51 -17.38 -23.85
N PHE A 16 0.58 -17.24 -23.10
CA PHE A 16 0.72 -17.83 -21.77
C PHE A 16 -0.35 -17.34 -20.80
N VAL A 17 -0.54 -16.02 -20.69
CA VAL A 17 -1.54 -15.47 -19.78
C VAL A 17 -2.95 -15.84 -20.23
N ARG A 18 -3.24 -15.90 -21.54
CA ARG A 18 -4.52 -16.38 -22.06
C ARG A 18 -4.75 -17.86 -21.73
N GLN A 19 -3.75 -18.71 -21.93
CA GLN A 19 -3.84 -20.13 -21.58
C GLN A 19 -4.13 -20.30 -20.09
N LEU A 20 -3.40 -19.58 -19.24
CA LEU A 20 -3.63 -19.56 -17.80
C LEU A 20 -5.03 -19.02 -17.45
N TYR A 21 -5.59 -18.09 -18.24
CA TYR A 21 -6.97 -17.66 -18.03
C TYR A 21 -7.95 -18.80 -18.27
N MET A 22 -7.79 -19.55 -19.36
CA MET A 22 -8.74 -20.56 -19.80
C MET A 22 -8.64 -21.88 -19.03
N GLU A 23 -7.44 -22.28 -18.62
CA GLU A 23 -7.19 -23.60 -18.01
C GLU A 23 -7.33 -23.60 -16.48
N ASP A 24 -7.31 -22.43 -15.85
CA ASP A 24 -7.28 -22.30 -14.39
C ASP A 24 -8.49 -21.52 -13.88
N GLU A 25 -9.32 -22.08 -13.02
CA GLU A 25 -10.53 -21.39 -12.55
C GLU A 25 -10.28 -20.42 -11.38
N ARG A 26 -9.07 -20.42 -10.80
CA ARG A 26 -8.78 -19.61 -9.62
C ARG A 26 -8.90 -18.12 -9.94
N PRO A 27 -9.49 -17.33 -9.03
CA PRO A 27 -9.62 -15.88 -9.22
C PRO A 27 -8.25 -15.23 -9.31
N TRP A 28 -8.21 -14.12 -10.05
CA TRP A 28 -6.98 -13.38 -10.29
C TRP A 28 -6.95 -12.12 -9.45
N LEU A 29 -5.79 -11.87 -8.86
CA LEU A 29 -5.40 -10.63 -8.25
C LEU A 29 -4.35 -10.00 -9.16
N VAL A 30 -4.43 -8.70 -9.43
CA VAL A 30 -3.44 -8.00 -10.25
C VAL A 30 -2.88 -6.85 -9.43
N GLY A 31 -1.60 -6.94 -9.06
CA GLY A 31 -0.92 -5.87 -8.34
C GLY A 31 -0.70 -4.67 -9.26
N PHE A 32 -1.34 -3.55 -8.93
CA PHE A 32 -1.27 -2.30 -9.68
C PHE A 32 -0.72 -1.18 -8.80
N SER A 33 0.29 -0.45 -9.30
CA SER A 33 0.89 0.67 -8.56
C SER A 33 0.93 1.96 -9.37
N GLY A 34 0.29 2.00 -10.55
CA GLY A 34 0.39 3.12 -11.50
C GLY A 34 1.77 3.29 -12.15
N GLY A 35 2.73 2.40 -11.88
CA GLY A 35 4.05 2.41 -12.51
C GLY A 35 4.06 1.58 -13.80
N LYS A 36 5.05 1.83 -14.67
CA LYS A 36 5.15 1.22 -16.02
C LYS A 36 4.93 -0.31 -16.02
N ASP A 37 5.59 -1.03 -15.12
CA ASP A 37 5.59 -2.49 -15.11
C ASP A 37 4.19 -3.02 -14.72
N SER A 38 3.57 -2.41 -13.72
CA SER A 38 2.22 -2.76 -13.28
C SER A 38 1.14 -2.36 -14.29
N THR A 39 1.32 -1.24 -14.99
CA THR A 39 0.44 -0.79 -16.08
C THR A 39 0.48 -1.77 -17.25
N MET A 40 1.67 -2.27 -17.62
CA MET A 40 1.78 -3.29 -18.66
C MET A 40 1.07 -4.58 -18.28
N VAL A 41 1.25 -5.07 -17.05
CA VAL A 41 0.57 -6.29 -16.57
C VAL A 41 -0.95 -6.10 -16.58
N ALA A 42 -1.45 -4.97 -16.07
CA ALA A 42 -2.89 -4.67 -16.11
C ALA A 42 -3.41 -4.60 -17.56
N SER A 43 -2.68 -3.94 -18.47
CA SER A 43 -3.02 -3.86 -19.89
C SER A 43 -3.09 -5.25 -20.53
N LEU A 44 -2.11 -6.12 -20.27
CA LEU A 44 -2.12 -7.51 -20.76
C LEU A 44 -3.36 -8.27 -20.27
N VAL A 45 -3.71 -8.15 -18.99
CA VAL A 45 -4.91 -8.83 -18.43
C VAL A 45 -6.17 -8.32 -19.11
N PHE A 46 -6.35 -7.00 -19.24
CA PHE A 46 -7.51 -6.43 -19.91
C PHE A 46 -7.61 -6.89 -21.38
N ASP A 47 -6.52 -6.79 -22.15
CA ASP A 47 -6.47 -7.24 -23.55
C ASP A 47 -6.94 -8.69 -23.70
N ILE A 48 -6.44 -9.57 -22.83
CA ILE A 48 -6.76 -10.99 -22.87
C ILE A 48 -8.23 -11.23 -22.57
N VAL A 49 -8.77 -10.62 -21.50
CA VAL A 49 -10.17 -10.78 -21.12
C VAL A 49 -11.10 -10.21 -22.19
N MET A 50 -10.75 -9.07 -22.79
CA MET A 50 -11.49 -8.48 -23.91
C MET A 50 -11.49 -9.39 -25.14
N SER A 51 -10.41 -10.14 -25.37
CA SER A 51 -10.29 -11.13 -26.48
C SER A 51 -11.02 -12.46 -26.23
N ILE A 52 -11.58 -12.68 -25.04
CA ILE A 52 -12.36 -13.87 -24.68
C ILE A 52 -13.84 -13.60 -24.94
N SER A 53 -14.62 -14.62 -25.32
CA SER A 53 -16.06 -14.45 -25.58
C SER A 53 -16.80 -14.03 -24.31
N ALA A 54 -17.85 -13.21 -24.43
CA ALA A 54 -18.56 -12.68 -23.26
C ALA A 54 -19.11 -13.78 -22.32
N SER A 55 -19.48 -14.95 -22.86
CA SER A 55 -19.95 -16.11 -22.09
C SER A 55 -18.87 -16.79 -21.25
N GLU A 56 -17.60 -16.61 -21.60
CA GLU A 56 -16.45 -17.26 -20.94
C GLU A 56 -15.75 -16.33 -19.93
N ARG A 57 -16.12 -15.05 -19.87
CA ARG A 57 -15.58 -14.04 -18.93
C ARG A 57 -16.10 -14.21 -17.50
N LYS A 58 -16.07 -15.44 -16.97
CA LYS A 58 -16.65 -15.79 -15.66
C LYS A 58 -15.66 -15.67 -14.51
N LYS A 59 -14.35 -15.68 -14.79
CA LYS A 59 -13.32 -15.64 -13.75
C LYS A 59 -13.31 -14.28 -13.04
N PRO A 60 -13.45 -14.22 -11.70
CA PRO A 60 -13.30 -12.96 -10.96
C PRO A 60 -11.86 -12.45 -11.04
N ILE A 61 -11.70 -11.17 -11.39
CA ILE A 61 -10.42 -10.48 -11.40
C ILE A 61 -10.50 -9.24 -10.51
N SER A 62 -9.53 -9.06 -9.62
CA SER A 62 -9.40 -7.91 -8.74
C SER A 62 -8.07 -7.17 -9.01
N ILE A 63 -8.14 -5.96 -9.54
CA ILE A 63 -7.01 -5.03 -9.61
C ILE A 63 -6.80 -4.44 -8.22
N LEU A 64 -5.62 -4.65 -7.63
CA LEU A 64 -5.29 -4.20 -6.28
C LEU A 64 -4.24 -3.10 -6.33
N CYS A 65 -4.60 -1.91 -5.87
CA CYS A 65 -3.66 -0.82 -5.62
C CYS A 65 -3.62 -0.51 -4.12
N THR A 66 -2.43 -0.27 -3.58
CA THR A 66 -2.30 0.13 -2.17
C THR A 66 -1.82 1.57 -2.07
N ASP A 67 -2.68 2.43 -1.54
CA ASP A 67 -2.36 3.81 -1.19
C ASP A 67 -1.84 3.84 0.24
N THR A 68 -0.59 4.28 0.40
CA THR A 68 0.05 4.42 1.72
C THR A 68 -0.33 5.71 2.45
N ARG A 69 -1.18 6.56 1.87
CA ARG A 69 -1.55 7.90 2.38
C ARG A 69 -0.41 8.91 2.42
N VAL A 70 0.78 8.51 1.96
CA VAL A 70 1.98 9.36 1.85
C VAL A 70 2.64 9.22 0.47
N GLU A 71 1.89 8.72 -0.52
CA GLU A 71 2.29 8.73 -1.92
C GLU A 71 2.31 10.17 -2.45
N ILE A 72 3.08 10.42 -3.51
CA ILE A 72 3.13 11.75 -4.15
C ILE A 72 1.72 12.13 -4.66
N PRO A 73 1.18 13.32 -4.34
CA PRO A 73 -0.17 13.76 -4.72
C PRO A 73 -0.54 13.54 -6.19
N ALA A 74 0.31 14.00 -7.11
CA ALA A 74 0.07 13.81 -8.56
C ALA A 74 -0.03 12.33 -8.98
N ILE A 75 0.64 11.43 -8.26
CA ILE A 75 0.59 9.99 -8.49
C ILE A 75 -0.72 9.41 -7.97
N VAL A 76 -1.18 9.86 -6.79
CA VAL A 76 -2.48 9.45 -6.23
C VAL A 76 -3.60 9.81 -7.20
N GLU A 77 -3.64 11.08 -7.63
CA GLU A 77 -4.64 11.59 -8.57
C GLU A 77 -4.65 10.78 -9.89
N MET A 78 -3.47 10.50 -10.45
CA MET A 78 -3.33 9.68 -11.67
C MET A 78 -3.82 8.24 -11.46
N VAL A 79 -3.46 7.61 -10.34
CA VAL A 79 -3.81 6.22 -10.03
C VAL A 79 -5.32 6.08 -9.80
N GLU A 80 -5.92 6.96 -8.99
CA GLU A 80 -7.36 6.96 -8.74
C GLU A 80 -8.15 7.12 -10.04
N GLY A 81 -7.77 8.10 -10.87
CA GLY A 81 -8.38 8.30 -12.19
C GLY A 81 -8.24 7.07 -13.10
N THR A 82 -7.11 6.36 -13.05
CA THR A 82 -6.89 5.14 -13.83
C THR A 82 -7.75 3.98 -13.33
N LEU A 83 -7.85 3.78 -12.01
CA LEU A 83 -8.69 2.73 -11.41
C LEU A 83 -10.17 2.94 -11.72
N ASP A 84 -10.63 4.19 -11.76
CA ASP A 84 -11.99 4.54 -12.17
C ASP A 84 -12.25 4.23 -13.64
N GLN A 85 -11.30 4.55 -14.53
CA GLN A 85 -11.39 4.21 -15.95
C GLN A 85 -11.47 2.69 -16.16
N MET A 86 -10.58 1.95 -15.50
CA MET A 86 -10.58 0.48 -15.50
C MET A 86 -11.94 -0.09 -15.06
N ARG A 87 -12.52 0.45 -13.97
CA ARG A 87 -13.84 0.02 -13.48
C ARG A 87 -14.94 0.29 -14.51
N ARG A 88 -14.98 1.49 -15.10
CA ARG A 88 -15.98 1.85 -16.12
C ARG A 88 -15.91 0.94 -17.34
N VAL A 89 -14.71 0.69 -17.87
CA VAL A 89 -14.52 -0.19 -19.04
C VAL A 89 -14.87 -1.64 -18.71
N SER A 90 -14.52 -2.11 -17.52
CA SER A 90 -14.93 -3.44 -17.06
C SER A 90 -16.45 -3.61 -17.05
N LEU A 91 -17.19 -2.61 -16.53
CA LEU A 91 -18.65 -2.62 -16.53
C LEU A 91 -19.23 -2.55 -17.95
N GLN A 92 -18.70 -1.66 -18.80
CA GLN A 92 -19.16 -1.48 -20.18
C GLN A 92 -19.00 -2.76 -21.03
N HIS A 93 -17.92 -3.51 -20.82
CA HIS A 93 -17.61 -4.71 -21.60
C HIS A 93 -17.88 -6.02 -20.86
N ASN A 94 -18.47 -5.96 -19.66
CA ASN A 94 -18.74 -7.11 -18.79
C ASN A 94 -17.50 -8.02 -18.62
N LEU A 95 -16.39 -7.44 -18.16
CA LEU A 95 -15.09 -8.13 -18.07
C LEU A 95 -14.91 -8.94 -16.77
N ASN A 96 -15.82 -8.78 -15.79
CA ASN A 96 -15.67 -9.32 -14.44
C ASN A 96 -14.35 -8.92 -13.75
N ILE A 97 -13.92 -7.68 -14.01
CA ILE A 97 -12.76 -7.04 -13.37
C ILE A 97 -13.28 -5.97 -12.38
N ASP A 98 -12.89 -6.05 -11.13
CA ASP A 98 -13.11 -5.01 -10.12
C ASP A 98 -11.79 -4.33 -9.75
N THR A 99 -11.87 -3.09 -9.27
CA THR A 99 -10.71 -2.29 -8.86
C THR A 99 -10.83 -1.95 -7.37
N HIS A 100 -9.74 -2.14 -6.63
CA HIS A 100 -9.70 -1.90 -5.20
C HIS A 100 -8.51 -1.02 -4.84
N LEU A 101 -8.81 0.14 -4.24
CA LEU A 101 -7.83 1.01 -3.59
C LEU A 101 -7.78 0.64 -2.10
N LEU A 102 -6.76 -0.10 -1.72
CA LEU A 102 -6.52 -0.55 -0.35
C LEU A 102 -5.74 0.53 0.40
N LYS A 103 -6.11 0.78 1.65
CA LYS A 103 -5.42 1.72 2.54
C LYS A 103 -5.05 1.02 3.84
N PRO A 104 -3.92 1.38 4.49
CA PRO A 104 -3.65 0.91 5.83
C PRO A 104 -4.71 1.45 6.80
N PRO A 105 -5.06 0.68 7.85
CA PRO A 105 -5.87 1.18 8.95
C PRO A 105 -5.12 2.30 9.68
N ALA A 106 -5.85 3.17 10.39
CA ALA A 106 -5.29 4.37 11.03
C ALA A 106 -4.16 4.05 12.01
N GLU A 107 -4.22 2.88 12.66
CA GLU A 107 -3.19 2.38 13.57
C GLU A 107 -1.87 2.08 12.86
N GLU A 108 -1.89 1.78 11.56
CA GLU A 108 -0.73 1.31 10.79
C GLU A 108 -0.16 2.37 9.85
N THR A 109 -0.72 3.58 9.85
CA THR A 109 -0.29 4.67 8.99
C THR A 109 1.11 5.19 9.35
N PHE A 110 1.67 5.99 8.43
CA PHE A 110 3.00 6.56 8.57
C PHE A 110 3.10 7.45 9.80
N TRP A 111 2.12 8.34 9.99
CA TRP A 111 2.13 9.33 11.06
C TRP A 111 1.80 8.72 12.42
N THR A 112 0.87 7.77 12.50
CA THR A 112 0.61 7.05 13.76
C THR A 112 1.85 6.30 14.24
N ASN A 113 2.63 5.70 13.32
CA ASN A 113 3.87 5.02 13.68
C ASN A 113 5.00 5.98 14.09
N ILE A 114 5.23 7.08 13.34
CA ILE A 114 6.31 8.03 13.65
C ILE A 114 5.94 8.96 14.79
N ILE A 115 4.84 9.70 14.65
CA ILE A 115 4.43 10.72 15.60
C ILE A 115 3.77 10.07 16.82
N GLY A 116 2.95 9.04 16.65
CA GLY A 116 2.31 8.33 17.76
C GLY A 116 3.31 7.45 18.52
N ARG A 117 3.82 6.40 17.88
CA ARG A 117 4.70 5.40 18.52
C ARG A 117 6.16 5.84 18.66
N GLY A 118 6.61 6.83 17.88
CA GLY A 118 8.00 7.30 17.90
C GLY A 118 8.95 6.49 17.04
N TYR A 119 8.45 5.76 16.04
CA TYR A 119 9.34 5.02 15.15
C TYR A 119 10.26 6.01 14.43
N PRO A 120 11.56 5.69 14.29
CA PRO A 120 12.43 6.51 13.47
C PRO A 120 11.97 6.43 12.01
N PRO A 121 12.16 7.51 11.22
CA PRO A 121 11.92 7.47 9.79
C PRO A 121 12.64 6.30 9.12
N PRO A 122 12.00 5.59 8.17
CA PRO A 122 12.55 4.36 7.60
C PRO A 122 13.97 4.49 7.05
N ASN A 123 14.73 3.40 7.11
CA ASN A 123 16.04 3.31 6.47
C ASN A 123 16.23 1.94 5.80
N ARG A 124 17.44 1.66 5.30
CA ARG A 124 17.72 0.41 4.57
C ARG A 124 17.54 -0.85 5.43
N THR A 125 17.81 -0.79 6.74
CA THR A 125 17.73 -1.94 7.66
C THR A 125 16.44 -1.98 8.48
N PHE A 126 15.80 -0.82 8.70
CA PHE A 126 14.56 -0.69 9.46
C PHE A 126 13.46 -0.07 8.59
N ARG A 127 12.91 -0.89 7.69
CA ARG A 127 11.88 -0.51 6.71
C ARG A 127 10.50 -1.05 7.09
N TRP A 128 9.98 -0.56 8.22
CA TRP A 128 8.70 -1.00 8.77
C TRP A 128 7.49 -0.66 7.87
N CYS A 129 7.58 0.40 7.06
CA CYS A 129 6.45 0.89 6.26
C CYS A 129 6.03 -0.08 5.14
N THR A 130 6.96 -0.86 4.57
CA THR A 130 6.62 -1.77 3.46
C THR A 130 5.66 -2.87 3.90
N GLN A 131 5.94 -3.53 5.02
CA GLN A 131 5.06 -4.58 5.54
C GLN A 131 3.69 -3.99 5.92
N ARG A 132 3.70 -3.01 6.84
CA ARG A 132 2.49 -2.44 7.45
C ARG A 132 1.58 -1.72 6.46
N MET A 133 2.17 -0.97 5.53
CA MET A 133 1.41 -0.05 4.69
C MET A 133 1.20 -0.54 3.27
N LYS A 134 2.01 -1.49 2.76
CA LYS A 134 1.88 -2.02 1.40
C LYS A 134 1.42 -3.48 1.37
N ILE A 135 1.99 -4.33 2.23
CA ILE A 135 1.74 -5.78 2.18
C ILE A 135 0.52 -6.16 3.03
N ASP A 136 0.41 -5.65 4.25
CA ASP A 136 -0.66 -6.03 5.18
C ASP A 136 -2.06 -5.65 4.68
N PRO A 137 -2.31 -4.49 4.04
CA PRO A 137 -3.61 -4.18 3.46
C PRO A 137 -4.05 -5.21 2.39
N VAL A 138 -3.10 -5.66 1.56
CA VAL A 138 -3.33 -6.73 0.57
C VAL A 138 -3.61 -8.04 1.29
N ASN A 139 -2.82 -8.41 2.30
CA ASN A 139 -3.03 -9.64 3.06
C ASN A 139 -4.42 -9.68 3.72
N VAL A 140 -4.88 -8.57 4.30
CA VAL A 140 -6.22 -8.46 4.90
C VAL A 140 -7.29 -8.65 3.84
N PHE A 141 -7.18 -7.98 2.70
CA PHE A 141 -8.12 -8.14 1.58
C PHE A 141 -8.17 -9.60 1.09
N VAL A 142 -7.00 -10.19 0.85
CA VAL A 142 -6.87 -11.57 0.38
C VAL A 142 -7.46 -12.54 1.39
N LYS A 143 -7.15 -12.42 2.69
CA LYS A 143 -7.70 -13.31 3.72
C LYS A 143 -9.24 -13.25 3.78
N LYS A 144 -9.82 -12.05 3.66
CA LYS A 144 -11.28 -11.87 3.63
C LYS A 144 -11.94 -12.55 2.43
N ARG A 145 -11.28 -12.55 1.26
CA ARG A 145 -11.81 -13.15 0.01
C ARG A 145 -11.47 -14.64 -0.15
N VAL A 146 -10.26 -15.05 0.21
CA VAL A 146 -9.76 -16.42 0.02
C VAL A 146 -10.45 -17.44 0.92
N GLY A 147 -11.01 -17.02 2.06
CA GLY A 147 -11.95 -17.86 2.82
C GLY A 147 -13.09 -18.39 1.95
N HIS A 148 -13.54 -17.60 0.96
CA HIS A 148 -14.54 -17.98 -0.03
C HIS A 148 -13.94 -18.62 -1.30
N TRP A 149 -12.76 -18.16 -1.76
CA TRP A 149 -12.17 -18.63 -3.03
C TRP A 149 -11.32 -19.91 -2.95
N GLY A 150 -10.87 -20.32 -1.77
CA GLY A 150 -9.95 -21.44 -1.61
C GLY A 150 -8.50 -21.09 -1.97
N GLU A 151 -8.20 -20.74 -3.23
CA GLU A 151 -6.90 -20.28 -3.71
C GLU A 151 -7.04 -19.07 -4.66
N ALA A 152 -5.93 -18.36 -4.94
CA ALA A 152 -5.91 -17.27 -5.93
C ALA A 152 -4.56 -17.18 -6.67
N ILE A 153 -4.55 -16.55 -7.85
CA ILE A 153 -3.34 -16.22 -8.61
C ILE A 153 -3.11 -14.70 -8.57
N LEU A 154 -1.95 -14.27 -8.10
CA LEU A 154 -1.50 -12.89 -8.04
C LEU A 154 -0.51 -12.60 -9.19
N HIS A 155 -0.92 -11.75 -10.12
CA HIS A 155 -0.08 -11.23 -11.19
C HIS A 155 0.70 -10.00 -10.72
N LEU A 156 2.03 -10.03 -10.86
CA LEU A 156 2.92 -8.92 -10.50
C LEU A 156 3.85 -8.54 -11.66
N GLY A 157 4.22 -7.26 -11.73
CA GLY A 157 5.17 -6.72 -12.69
C GLY A 157 6.64 -6.89 -12.30
N ALA A 158 7.01 -7.92 -11.54
CA ALA A 158 8.40 -8.11 -11.10
C ALA A 158 9.28 -8.59 -12.26
N ARG A 159 10.47 -8.01 -12.43
CA ARG A 159 11.39 -8.35 -13.53
C ARG A 159 12.82 -8.61 -13.06
N ARG A 160 13.53 -9.51 -13.74
CA ARG A 160 14.95 -9.80 -13.46
C ARG A 160 15.85 -8.62 -13.79
N ALA A 161 15.52 -7.87 -14.83
CA ALA A 161 16.30 -6.72 -15.28
C ALA A 161 16.26 -5.52 -14.30
N GLU A 162 15.47 -5.57 -13.22
CA GLU A 162 15.44 -4.50 -12.21
C GLU A 162 16.70 -4.44 -11.34
N SER A 163 17.32 -5.58 -11.02
CA SER A 163 18.63 -5.66 -10.35
C SER A 163 19.19 -7.09 -10.34
N SER A 164 20.51 -7.22 -10.22
CA SER A 164 21.19 -8.52 -10.07
C SER A 164 20.68 -9.33 -8.87
N THR A 165 20.44 -8.67 -7.73
CA THR A 165 19.85 -9.30 -6.54
C THR A 165 18.43 -9.81 -6.81
N ARG A 166 17.60 -9.05 -7.56
CA ARG A 166 16.26 -9.51 -7.94
C ARG A 166 16.32 -10.71 -8.88
N ALA A 167 17.21 -10.69 -9.87
CA ALA A 167 17.41 -11.81 -10.78
C ALA A 167 17.76 -13.11 -10.02
N GLN A 168 18.70 -13.05 -9.07
CA GLN A 168 19.07 -14.19 -8.23
C GLN A 168 17.89 -14.68 -7.36
N THR A 169 17.20 -13.76 -6.69
CA THR A 169 16.05 -14.08 -5.82
C THR A 169 14.91 -14.74 -6.61
N MET A 170 14.68 -14.30 -7.84
CA MET A 170 13.63 -14.84 -8.71
C MET A 170 14.01 -16.20 -9.31
N ALA A 171 15.27 -16.37 -9.70
CA ALA A 171 15.77 -17.63 -10.26
C ALA A 171 15.79 -18.78 -9.24
N GLY A 172 16.02 -18.48 -7.96
CA GLY A 172 16.06 -19.50 -6.89
C GLY A 172 14.70 -20.02 -6.43
N ARG A 173 13.58 -19.57 -7.01
CA ARG A 173 12.24 -20.03 -6.61
C ARG A 173 11.71 -21.06 -7.58
N GLU A 174 11.41 -22.26 -7.06
CA GLU A 174 10.75 -23.31 -7.83
C GLU A 174 9.44 -22.81 -8.44
N THR A 175 9.21 -23.17 -9.69
CA THR A 175 7.99 -22.87 -10.42
C THR A 175 7.23 -24.16 -10.72
N ARG A 176 5.91 -24.11 -10.57
CA ARG A 176 5.00 -25.14 -11.09
C ARG A 176 4.06 -24.46 -12.08
N ASN A 177 4.08 -24.87 -13.35
CA ASN A 177 3.33 -24.24 -14.43
C ASN A 177 3.57 -22.71 -14.51
N ASN A 178 4.83 -22.27 -14.37
CA ASN A 178 5.23 -20.85 -14.30
C ASN A 178 4.63 -20.04 -13.14
N LEU A 179 4.02 -20.70 -12.15
CA LEU A 179 3.55 -20.09 -10.91
C LEU A 179 4.49 -20.40 -9.76
N ARG A 180 4.65 -19.43 -8.85
CA ARG A 180 5.44 -19.56 -7.61
C ARG A 180 4.53 -19.46 -6.40
N ARG A 181 4.83 -20.13 -5.29
CA ARG A 181 4.09 -19.87 -4.04
C ARG A 181 4.45 -18.47 -3.50
N HIS A 182 3.43 -17.74 -3.03
CA HIS A 182 3.66 -16.52 -2.28
C HIS A 182 4.29 -16.86 -0.91
N PRO A 183 5.36 -16.17 -0.48
CA PRO A 183 6.08 -16.52 0.76
C PRO A 183 5.18 -16.40 2.00
N ASP A 184 4.37 -15.33 2.08
CA ASP A 184 3.57 -15.03 3.27
C ASP A 184 2.09 -15.44 3.15
N LEU A 185 1.67 -15.93 1.97
CA LEU A 185 0.28 -16.26 1.67
C LEU A 185 0.21 -17.65 1.05
N PRO A 186 0.15 -18.73 1.85
CA PRO A 186 0.30 -20.11 1.37
C PRO A 186 -0.68 -20.53 0.27
N ARG A 187 -1.86 -19.91 0.21
CA ARG A 187 -2.94 -20.17 -0.76
C ARG A 187 -2.94 -19.22 -1.97
N VAL A 188 -1.89 -18.42 -2.12
CA VAL A 188 -1.72 -17.51 -3.25
C VAL A 188 -0.53 -17.94 -4.09
N TRP A 189 -0.77 -18.06 -5.39
CA TRP A 189 0.23 -18.35 -6.40
C TRP A 189 0.62 -17.05 -7.10
N VAL A 190 1.89 -16.86 -7.46
CA VAL A 190 2.42 -15.64 -8.07
C VAL A 190 2.78 -15.93 -9.52
N SER A 191 2.27 -15.10 -10.42
CA SER A 191 2.59 -15.07 -11.85
C SER A 191 3.31 -13.76 -12.18
N ASN A 192 4.51 -13.86 -12.78
CA ASN A 192 5.30 -12.70 -13.22
C ASN A 192 5.42 -12.72 -14.76
N PRO A 193 4.36 -12.35 -15.50
CA PRO A 193 4.31 -12.56 -16.96
C PRO A 193 5.37 -11.77 -17.72
N ILE A 194 5.88 -10.68 -17.15
CA ILE A 194 6.89 -9.81 -17.78
C ILE A 194 8.30 -10.02 -17.20
N GLU A 195 8.54 -11.12 -16.48
CA GLU A 195 9.78 -11.38 -15.72
C GLU A 195 11.07 -11.16 -16.51
N PHE A 196 11.04 -11.49 -17.80
CA PHE A 196 12.21 -11.47 -18.69
C PHE A 196 12.34 -10.18 -19.50
N LEU A 197 11.39 -9.25 -19.41
CA LEU A 197 11.43 -8.03 -20.19
C LEU A 197 12.43 -7.01 -19.64
N THR A 198 13.09 -6.28 -20.53
CA THR A 198 13.89 -5.10 -20.18
C THR A 198 13.01 -3.87 -19.95
N THR A 199 13.60 -2.78 -19.48
CA THR A 199 12.86 -1.51 -19.29
C THR A 199 12.40 -0.92 -20.62
N GLU A 200 13.24 -1.05 -21.65
CA GLU A 200 12.98 -0.57 -23.01
C GLU A 200 11.84 -1.35 -23.66
N GLU A 201 11.80 -2.67 -23.48
CA GLU A 201 10.71 -3.52 -23.98
C GLU A 201 9.37 -3.16 -23.30
N VAL A 202 9.36 -2.94 -21.98
CA VAL A 202 8.14 -2.50 -21.28
C VAL A 202 7.64 -1.16 -21.84
N TRP A 203 8.52 -0.19 -22.06
CA TRP A 203 8.12 1.08 -22.65
C TRP A 203 7.70 0.97 -24.12
N ALA A 204 8.39 0.16 -24.91
CA ALA A 204 8.04 -0.09 -26.30
C ALA A 204 6.62 -0.67 -26.38
N TYR A 205 6.26 -1.61 -25.50
CA TYR A 205 4.89 -2.12 -25.39
C TYR A 205 3.90 -1.00 -25.05
N LEU A 206 4.14 -0.27 -23.95
CA LEU A 206 3.22 0.76 -23.46
C LEU A 206 3.00 1.91 -24.44
N LEU A 207 4.02 2.30 -25.21
CA LEU A 207 3.95 3.39 -26.17
C LEU A 207 3.35 2.97 -27.52
N GLN A 208 3.41 1.69 -27.88
CA GLN A 208 2.82 1.14 -29.10
C GLN A 208 1.38 0.69 -28.94
N GLN A 209 0.98 0.27 -27.73
CA GLN A 209 -0.36 -0.22 -27.44
C GLN A 209 -1.20 0.85 -26.73
N PRO A 210 -2.44 1.12 -27.18
CA PRO A 210 -3.36 1.95 -26.43
C PRO A 210 -3.73 1.27 -25.11
N ASN A 211 -4.08 2.06 -24.09
CA ASN A 211 -4.57 1.49 -22.85
C ASN A 211 -5.96 0.88 -23.04
N PRO A 212 -6.21 -0.37 -22.60
CA PRO A 212 -7.52 -1.01 -22.80
C PRO A 212 -8.67 -0.28 -22.12
N TRP A 213 -8.38 0.45 -21.04
CA TRP A 213 -9.35 1.28 -20.31
C TRP A 213 -9.45 2.73 -20.84
N GLY A 214 -8.81 3.03 -21.97
CA GLY A 214 -8.77 4.35 -22.59
C GLY A 214 -7.56 5.20 -22.18
N GLY A 215 -7.31 6.26 -22.95
CA GLY A 215 -6.14 7.13 -22.80
C GLY A 215 -4.87 6.58 -23.45
N ASP A 216 -3.75 7.27 -23.24
CA ASP A 216 -2.43 6.85 -23.69
C ASP A 216 -1.44 6.75 -22.52
N ASN A 217 -0.34 6.03 -22.74
CA ASN A 217 0.74 5.91 -21.76
C ASN A 217 1.75 7.07 -21.84
N ARG A 218 1.49 8.12 -22.64
CA ARG A 218 2.42 9.24 -22.80
C ARG A 218 2.43 10.14 -21.58
N ALA A 219 1.31 10.28 -20.87
CA ALA A 219 1.28 10.98 -19.58
C ALA A 219 2.20 10.28 -18.56
N LEU A 220 2.07 8.96 -18.44
CA LEU A 220 2.95 8.12 -17.60
C LEU A 220 4.41 8.24 -18.04
N TYR A 221 4.68 8.15 -19.35
CA TYR A 221 6.04 8.32 -19.87
C TYR A 221 6.64 9.70 -19.56
N ARG A 222 5.88 10.78 -19.74
CA ARG A 222 6.30 12.15 -19.40
C ARG A 222 6.64 12.29 -17.93
N LEU A 223 5.83 11.69 -17.06
CA LEU A 223 6.11 11.66 -15.62
C LEU A 223 7.45 10.99 -15.32
N TYR A 224 7.75 9.82 -15.94
CA TYR A 224 9.05 9.15 -15.81
C TYR A 224 10.21 9.96 -16.39
N ALA A 225 10.00 10.64 -17.52
CA ALA A 225 11.01 11.50 -18.15
C ALA A 225 11.35 12.71 -17.27
N ASN A 226 10.33 13.37 -16.73
CA ASN A 226 10.50 14.53 -15.84
C ASN A 226 11.16 14.13 -14.50
N ALA A 227 10.77 12.99 -13.94
CA ALA A 227 11.38 12.41 -12.75
C ALA A 227 12.83 11.93 -12.94
N SER A 228 13.35 11.96 -14.17
CA SER A 228 14.74 11.64 -14.52
C SER A 228 15.56 12.89 -14.85
N SER A 229 15.14 14.07 -14.37
CA SER A 229 15.83 15.36 -14.54
C SER A 229 16.04 15.79 -16.01
N GLY A 230 15.11 15.43 -16.89
CA GLY A 230 15.10 15.94 -18.28
C GLY A 230 16.15 15.32 -19.21
N GLU A 231 16.98 14.38 -18.76
CA GLU A 231 17.86 13.61 -19.65
C GLU A 231 17.02 12.56 -20.42
N CYS A 232 16.41 12.98 -21.52
CA CYS A 232 15.76 12.06 -22.45
C CYS A 232 15.89 12.54 -23.90
N PRO A 233 17.01 12.26 -24.59
CA PRO A 233 16.95 12.18 -26.03
C PRO A 233 16.05 10.99 -26.37
N ILE A 234 15.03 11.19 -27.20
CA ILE A 234 14.35 10.10 -27.89
C ILE A 234 15.44 9.35 -28.66
N GLN A 235 15.89 8.21 -28.14
CA GLN A 235 17.10 7.58 -28.66
C GLN A 235 16.81 6.57 -29.78
N ILE A 236 17.46 6.86 -30.90
CA ILE A 236 17.70 5.99 -32.06
C ILE A 236 18.97 5.12 -31.81
N ASP A 237 19.67 5.28 -30.67
CA ASP A 237 20.94 4.61 -30.36
C ASP A 237 20.95 3.98 -28.96
N THR A 238 21.61 2.83 -28.79
CA THR A 238 21.65 1.98 -27.59
C THR A 238 22.60 2.45 -26.46
N SER A 239 23.17 3.66 -26.59
CA SER A 239 24.30 4.14 -25.78
C SER A 239 23.93 5.11 -24.63
N THR A 240 22.72 5.68 -24.58
CA THR A 240 22.27 6.52 -23.45
C THR A 240 21.44 5.68 -22.46
N PRO A 241 21.60 5.89 -21.14
CA PRO A 241 20.76 5.23 -20.14
C PRO A 241 19.27 5.45 -20.42
N SER A 242 18.47 4.39 -20.38
CA SER A 242 17.03 4.47 -20.62
C SER A 242 16.30 5.24 -19.51
N CYS A 243 15.38 6.11 -19.93
CA CYS A 243 14.39 6.71 -19.02
C CYS A 243 13.46 5.59 -18.51
N GLY A 244 13.14 5.58 -17.22
CA GLY A 244 12.27 4.53 -16.64
C GLY A 244 12.78 3.81 -15.39
N ASN A 245 13.99 4.14 -14.94
CA ASN A 245 14.53 3.65 -13.66
C ASN A 245 13.99 4.42 -12.45
N SER A 246 13.39 5.58 -12.66
CA SER A 246 12.79 6.37 -11.57
C SER A 246 11.63 5.60 -10.95
N ARG A 247 11.63 5.44 -9.62
CA ARG A 247 10.57 4.72 -8.90
C ARG A 247 9.69 5.75 -8.21
N PHE A 248 8.44 5.81 -8.61
CA PHE A 248 7.42 6.57 -7.89
C PHE A 248 7.09 5.85 -6.58
N GLY A 249 7.10 6.61 -5.50
CA GLY A 249 6.77 6.11 -4.17
C GLY A 249 6.40 7.25 -3.25
N CYS A 250 6.50 7.00 -1.95
CA CYS A 250 6.09 7.95 -0.94
C CYS A 250 6.98 9.19 -0.91
N TRP A 251 6.40 10.39 -0.87
CA TRP A 251 7.14 11.66 -0.76
C TRP A 251 7.91 11.77 0.58
N THR A 252 7.50 10.99 1.58
CA THR A 252 8.16 10.88 2.88
C THR A 252 9.34 9.90 2.91
N CYS A 253 9.68 9.26 1.78
CA CYS A 253 10.66 8.17 1.76
C CYS A 253 12.08 8.64 2.07
N THR A 254 12.56 8.29 3.27
CA THR A 254 13.93 8.59 3.72
C THR A 254 14.95 7.52 3.34
N VAL A 255 14.53 6.40 2.73
CA VAL A 255 15.47 5.29 2.43
C VAL A 255 16.37 5.57 1.23
N VAL A 256 15.88 6.39 0.30
CA VAL A 256 16.66 6.92 -0.82
C VAL A 256 17.30 8.23 -0.41
N ASP A 257 18.46 8.54 -0.99
CA ASP A 257 19.20 9.76 -0.64
C ASP A 257 18.50 11.01 -1.18
N ARG A 258 18.03 10.96 -2.44
CA ARG A 258 17.23 12.02 -3.07
C ARG A 258 15.91 11.48 -3.62
N ASP A 259 14.85 12.26 -3.47
CA ASP A 259 13.54 11.97 -4.07
C ASP A 259 13.45 12.63 -5.46
N LYS A 260 14.07 11.98 -6.44
CA LYS A 260 14.12 12.47 -7.83
C LYS A 260 12.74 12.65 -8.46
N ALA A 261 11.75 11.88 -8.01
CA ALA A 261 10.39 11.99 -8.54
C ALA A 261 9.73 13.30 -8.11
N SER A 262 9.78 13.62 -6.81
CA SER A 262 9.27 14.90 -6.30
C SER A 262 10.08 16.09 -6.84
N GLU A 263 11.41 15.97 -6.95
CA GLU A 263 12.26 17.01 -7.54
C GLU A 263 11.93 17.27 -9.02
N GLY A 264 11.70 16.21 -9.80
CA GLY A 264 11.32 16.32 -11.21
C GLY A 264 9.94 16.93 -11.41
N LEU A 265 8.99 16.62 -10.52
CA LEU A 265 7.66 17.22 -10.50
C LEU A 265 7.71 18.71 -10.14
N LEU A 266 8.54 19.10 -9.15
CA LEU A 266 8.80 20.50 -8.83
C LEU A 266 9.36 21.25 -10.05
N ALA A 267 10.37 20.68 -10.71
CA ALA A 267 10.96 21.25 -11.92
C ALA A 267 9.96 21.35 -13.09
N SER A 268 8.89 20.55 -13.07
CA SER A 268 7.80 20.57 -14.05
C SER A 268 6.65 21.51 -13.67
N GLY A 269 6.73 22.21 -12.53
CA GLY A 269 5.75 23.21 -12.08
C GLY A 269 4.79 22.77 -10.98
N ASP A 270 4.96 21.60 -10.35
CA ASP A 270 4.16 21.22 -9.17
C ASP A 270 4.75 21.85 -7.90
N GLU A 271 4.33 23.08 -7.59
CA GLU A 271 4.84 23.88 -6.46
C GLU A 271 4.61 23.22 -5.09
N ARG A 272 3.62 22.31 -4.97
CA ARG A 272 3.38 21.55 -3.73
C ARG A 272 4.62 20.76 -3.33
N MET A 273 5.42 20.31 -4.31
CA MET A 273 6.58 19.46 -4.07
C MET A 273 7.68 20.17 -3.29
N GLU A 274 7.82 21.49 -3.41
CA GLU A 274 8.83 22.25 -2.66
C GLU A 274 8.67 22.01 -1.15
N LYS A 275 7.45 22.20 -0.63
CA LYS A 275 7.14 22.03 0.78
C LYS A 275 7.20 20.57 1.25
N LEU A 276 6.81 19.62 0.41
CA LEU A 276 6.94 18.20 0.72
C LEU A 276 8.42 17.77 0.79
N ILE A 277 9.27 18.27 -0.10
CA ILE A 277 10.72 18.02 -0.10
C ILE A 277 11.37 18.63 1.15
N GLU A 278 11.05 19.88 1.50
CA GLU A 278 11.53 20.54 2.73
C GLU A 278 11.15 19.72 3.98
N PHE A 279 9.93 19.19 4.02
CA PHE A 279 9.50 18.34 5.14
C PHE A 279 10.21 16.99 5.16
N ARG A 280 10.48 16.38 3.99
CA ARG A 280 11.29 15.16 3.90
C ARG A 280 12.69 15.38 4.48
N GLU A 281 13.32 16.53 4.25
CA GLU A 281 14.61 16.87 4.87
C GLU A 281 14.51 16.97 6.39
N THR A 282 13.37 17.45 6.92
CA THR A 282 13.08 17.39 8.36
C THR A 282 13.03 15.93 8.85
N LEU A 283 12.42 15.00 8.11
CA LEU A 283 12.42 13.58 8.49
C LEU A 283 13.84 12.99 8.50
N LEU A 284 14.68 13.35 7.53
CA LEU A 284 16.09 12.94 7.50
C LEU A 284 16.86 13.46 8.72
N TYR A 285 16.66 14.72 9.10
CA TYR A 285 17.25 15.31 10.29
C TYR A 285 16.85 14.55 11.57
N TYR A 286 15.57 14.16 11.71
CA TYR A 286 15.07 13.47 12.89
C TYR A 286 15.52 12.01 12.99
N ARG A 287 15.86 11.40 11.85
CA ARG A 287 16.35 10.03 11.77
C ARG A 287 17.74 9.88 12.37
N ASP A 288 18.60 10.89 12.19
CA ASP A 288 19.96 10.92 12.69
C ASP A 288 19.98 11.07 14.22
N PRO A 289 20.50 10.06 14.97
CA PRO A 289 20.61 10.14 16.42
C PRO A 289 21.41 11.33 16.95
N SER A 290 22.39 11.83 16.19
CA SER A 290 23.27 12.93 16.62
C SER A 290 22.52 14.25 16.83
N ASN A 291 21.35 14.39 16.20
CA ASN A 291 20.51 15.59 16.28
C ASN A 291 19.65 15.66 17.57
N GLY A 292 19.81 14.70 18.50
CA GLY A 292 19.15 14.74 19.81
C GLY A 292 17.63 14.56 19.77
N LYS A 293 17.06 14.13 18.64
CA LYS A 293 15.61 13.87 18.48
C LYS A 293 15.19 12.48 18.94
N ARG A 294 16.15 11.60 19.23
CA ARG A 294 15.94 10.18 19.59
C ARG A 294 16.34 9.93 21.04
N ASP A 295 15.65 9.00 21.69
CA ASP A 295 16.05 8.46 22.99
C ASP A 295 17.39 7.71 22.85
N ASN A 296 18.24 7.75 23.86
CA ASN A 296 19.50 7.01 23.91
C ASN A 296 19.31 5.54 24.30
N ARG A 297 18.07 5.14 24.61
CA ARG A 297 17.72 3.78 25.02
C ARG A 297 16.59 3.21 24.15
N ARG A 298 16.82 2.02 23.61
CA ARG A 298 15.86 1.27 22.80
C ARG A 298 14.65 0.82 23.63
N MET A 299 13.58 0.42 22.95
CA MET A 299 12.34 -0.07 23.60
C MET A 299 12.59 -1.33 24.43
N ASN A 300 13.48 -2.22 24.00
CA ASN A 300 13.87 -3.43 24.75
C ASN A 300 14.79 -3.15 25.95
N GLY A 301 15.06 -1.89 26.27
CA GLY A 301 15.89 -1.51 27.41
C GLY A 301 17.39 -1.49 27.14
N ASN A 302 17.86 -1.84 25.94
CA ASN A 302 19.29 -1.76 25.61
C ASN A 302 19.71 -0.32 25.29
N GLU A 303 20.99 0.00 25.53
CA GLU A 303 21.58 1.25 25.08
C GLU A 303 21.65 1.33 23.55
N GLY A 304 21.56 2.55 23.05
CA GLY A 304 21.58 2.87 21.63
C GLY A 304 20.31 3.56 21.15
N PRO A 305 20.33 4.07 19.91
CA PRO A 305 19.32 5.00 19.43
C PRO A 305 17.93 4.36 19.40
N GLY A 306 17.08 4.84 20.30
CA GLY A 306 15.72 4.42 20.53
C GLY A 306 14.71 5.21 19.69
N PRO A 307 13.43 5.26 20.14
CA PRO A 307 12.37 5.98 19.45
C PRO A 307 12.58 7.50 19.52
N LEU A 308 11.84 8.24 18.69
CA LEU A 308 11.75 9.70 18.79
C LEU A 308 11.24 10.11 20.18
N THR A 309 11.81 11.18 20.74
CA THR A 309 11.36 11.75 22.02
C THR A 309 9.98 12.40 21.88
N ILE A 310 9.21 12.51 22.97
CA ILE A 310 7.91 13.22 22.91
C ILE A 310 8.07 14.67 22.43
N THR A 311 9.15 15.36 22.83
CA THR A 311 9.45 16.70 22.32
C THR A 311 9.61 16.72 20.80
N ALA A 312 10.36 15.77 20.24
CA ALA A 312 10.51 15.63 18.79
C ALA A 312 9.16 15.30 18.10
N ARG A 313 8.35 14.41 18.69
CA ARG A 313 7.03 14.05 18.14
C ARG A 313 6.09 15.26 18.11
N ARG A 314 6.06 16.09 19.16
CA ARG A 314 5.28 17.35 19.21
C ARG A 314 5.73 18.35 18.13
N GLU A 315 7.04 18.49 17.95
CA GLU A 315 7.60 19.37 16.92
C GLU A 315 7.23 18.90 15.50
N LEU A 316 7.36 17.60 15.22
CA LEU A 316 6.94 17.02 13.94
C LEU A 316 5.46 17.21 13.68
N LEU A 317 4.60 16.96 14.67
CA LEU A 317 3.16 17.14 14.51
C LEU A 317 2.79 18.59 14.18
N THR A 318 3.43 19.55 14.88
CA THR A 318 3.21 20.98 14.61
C THR A 318 3.63 21.34 13.18
N ARG A 319 4.79 20.86 12.74
CA ARG A 319 5.27 21.08 11.37
C ARG A 319 4.37 20.42 10.33
N LEU A 320 3.86 19.21 10.60
CA LEU A 320 3.01 18.46 9.67
C LEU A 320 1.66 19.14 9.48
N LEU A 321 1.03 19.57 10.57
CA LEU A 321 -0.22 20.32 10.51
C LEU A 321 -0.03 21.65 9.78
N LYS A 322 1.10 22.33 9.99
CA LYS A 322 1.45 23.55 9.23
C LYS A 322 1.60 23.27 7.73
N LEU A 323 2.30 22.20 7.38
CA LEU A 323 2.45 21.77 5.99
C LEU A 323 1.09 21.45 5.33
N GLN A 324 0.21 20.77 6.04
CA GLN A 324 -1.15 20.46 5.59
C GLN A 324 -1.97 21.74 5.32
N GLU A 325 -1.82 22.76 6.15
CA GLU A 325 -2.47 24.08 5.95
C GLU A 325 -1.87 24.83 4.74
N GLU A 326 -0.55 24.88 4.62
CA GLU A 326 0.14 25.58 3.53
C GLU A 326 -0.10 24.93 2.15
N THR A 327 -0.21 23.59 2.11
CA THR A 327 -0.40 22.84 0.85
C THR A 327 -1.87 22.59 0.53
N GLY A 328 -2.77 22.72 1.50
CA GLY A 328 -4.18 22.33 1.38
C GLY A 328 -4.41 20.82 1.27
N LEU A 329 -3.36 20.00 1.40
CA LEU A 329 -3.45 18.54 1.32
C LEU A 329 -3.84 17.95 2.68
N GLU A 330 -4.75 16.97 2.70
CA GLU A 330 -4.98 16.17 3.89
C GLU A 330 -3.81 15.19 4.10
N LEU A 331 -2.82 15.60 4.91
CA LEU A 331 -1.63 14.80 5.20
C LEU A 331 -1.80 13.91 6.43
N ILE A 332 -2.65 14.32 7.37
CA ILE A 332 -2.98 13.56 8.58
C ILE A 332 -4.47 13.70 8.90
N SER A 333 -5.13 12.57 9.13
CA SER A 333 -6.57 12.53 9.44
C SER A 333 -6.87 12.74 10.92
N GLU A 334 -8.14 13.02 11.25
CA GLU A 334 -8.59 13.15 12.64
C GLU A 334 -8.43 11.84 13.44
N ASP A 335 -8.68 10.68 12.81
CA ASP A 335 -8.46 9.37 13.42
C ASP A 335 -6.99 9.17 13.82
N GLU A 336 -6.04 9.58 12.96
CA GLU A 336 -4.62 9.52 13.26
C GLU A 336 -4.27 10.44 14.44
N LEU A 337 -4.77 11.67 14.44
CA LEU A 337 -4.55 12.64 15.53
C LEU A 337 -5.04 12.10 16.87
N PHE A 338 -6.22 11.46 16.88
CA PHE A 338 -6.78 10.84 18.07
C PHE A 338 -5.92 9.68 18.57
N LEU A 339 -5.53 8.76 17.68
CA LEU A 339 -4.66 7.63 18.02
C LEU A 339 -3.31 8.09 18.56
N ILE A 340 -2.72 9.13 17.95
CA ILE A 340 -1.45 9.71 18.40
C ILE A 340 -1.57 10.22 19.84
N GLN A 341 -2.66 10.91 20.19
CA GLN A 341 -2.87 11.39 21.56
C GLN A 341 -2.88 10.24 22.57
N GLN A 342 -3.61 9.16 22.28
CA GLN A 342 -3.70 8.01 23.19
C GLN A 342 -2.33 7.33 23.35
N LEU A 343 -1.60 7.18 22.25
CA LEU A 343 -0.24 6.61 22.26
C LEU A 343 0.75 7.44 23.08
N TRP A 344 0.55 8.76 23.19
CA TRP A 344 1.41 9.61 24.00
C TRP A 344 1.16 9.48 25.50
N LYS A 345 -0.05 9.13 25.94
CA LYS A 345 -0.35 8.84 27.36
C LYS A 345 0.40 7.60 27.85
N THR A 346 0.61 6.62 26.98
CA THR A 346 1.29 5.36 27.31
C THR A 346 2.77 5.35 26.92
N ALA A 347 3.34 6.48 26.49
CA ALA A 347 4.74 6.57 26.11
C ALA A 347 5.66 6.46 27.34
N ARG A 348 6.92 6.03 27.16
CA ARG A 348 7.92 5.91 28.26
C ARG A 348 8.05 7.20 29.08
N LYS A 349 7.93 8.36 28.44
CA LYS A 349 7.79 9.67 29.07
C LYS A 349 6.43 10.21 28.65
N PRO A 350 5.35 9.93 29.41
CA PRO A 350 4.00 10.27 29.01
C PRO A 350 3.81 11.76 28.75
N ASP A 351 2.93 12.06 27.82
CA ASP A 351 2.25 13.35 27.76
C ASP A 351 1.09 13.37 28.75
N ASP A 352 0.66 14.55 29.20
CA ASP A 352 -0.46 14.73 30.14
C ASP A 352 -1.84 14.40 29.53
N GLY A 353 -1.88 13.87 28.31
CA GLY A 353 -3.11 13.52 27.60
C GLY A 353 -3.82 14.73 26.98
N GLY A 354 -3.16 15.90 26.91
CA GLY A 354 -3.65 17.14 26.27
C GLY A 354 -2.74 17.68 25.15
N GLY A 355 -1.61 17.04 24.85
CA GLY A 355 -0.56 17.54 23.95
C GLY A 355 -1.02 17.81 22.52
N VAL A 356 -1.64 16.83 21.86
CA VAL A 356 -2.17 16.97 20.49
C VAL A 356 -3.27 18.03 20.44
N ALA A 357 -4.22 17.98 21.39
CA ALA A 357 -5.32 18.96 21.48
C ALA A 357 -4.80 20.41 21.58
N ARG A 358 -3.78 20.64 22.41
CA ARG A 358 -3.15 21.96 22.54
C ARG A 358 -2.46 22.42 21.27
N ILE A 359 -1.81 21.52 20.54
CA ILE A 359 -1.16 21.84 19.26
C ILE A 359 -2.22 22.24 18.23
N ILE A 360 -3.29 21.45 18.11
CA ILE A 360 -4.39 21.74 17.17
C ILE A 360 -5.08 23.06 17.51
N ASN A 361 -5.42 23.27 18.79
CA ASN A 361 -6.08 24.51 19.22
C ASN A 361 -5.21 25.75 18.95
N ARG A 362 -3.90 25.66 19.20
CA ARG A 362 -2.97 26.77 18.91
C ARG A 362 -2.92 27.10 17.42
N GLN A 363 -3.01 26.10 16.55
CA GLN A 363 -2.85 26.30 15.12
C GLN A 363 -4.15 26.70 14.42
N LYS A 364 -5.24 25.96 14.66
CA LYS A 364 -6.51 26.17 13.96
C LYS A 364 -7.46 27.14 14.66
N GLY A 365 -7.19 27.52 15.92
CA GLY A 365 -8.12 28.29 16.75
C GLY A 365 -9.45 27.58 17.05
N ILE A 366 -9.54 26.29 16.67
CA ILE A 366 -10.69 25.43 16.88
C ILE A 366 -10.38 24.58 18.10
N LEU A 367 -11.22 24.69 19.13
CA LEU A 367 -11.40 23.60 20.09
C LEU A 367 -11.84 22.39 19.28
N MET A 368 -11.01 21.34 19.19
CA MET A 368 -11.44 20.07 18.61
C MET A 368 -12.84 19.77 19.16
N SER A 369 -13.84 19.74 18.27
CA SER A 369 -15.23 19.54 18.66
C SER A 369 -15.34 18.29 19.52
N ASP A 370 -16.17 18.44 20.54
CA ASP A 370 -16.14 17.71 21.81
C ASP A 370 -15.69 16.26 21.64
N TRP A 371 -14.49 16.00 22.16
CA TRP A 371 -13.88 14.70 22.41
C TRP A 371 -14.80 13.70 23.14
N LYS A 372 -15.97 14.15 23.59
CA LYS A 372 -16.99 13.32 24.20
C LYS A 372 -17.59 12.29 23.26
N GLU A 373 -17.85 12.53 21.97
CA GLU A 373 -18.56 11.50 21.19
C GLU A 373 -17.68 10.28 20.85
N THR A 374 -16.45 10.51 20.41
CA THR A 374 -15.54 9.42 20.05
C THR A 374 -14.85 8.78 21.26
N ASN A 375 -14.53 9.54 22.32
CA ASN A 375 -14.14 8.91 23.60
C ASN A 375 -15.32 8.19 24.21
N ARG A 376 -16.55 8.73 24.21
CA ARG A 376 -17.72 7.99 24.70
C ARG A 376 -17.94 6.71 23.90
N LEU A 377 -17.75 6.72 22.58
CA LEU A 377 -17.82 5.48 21.79
C LEU A 377 -16.75 4.48 22.19
N ARG A 378 -15.50 4.91 22.45
CA ARG A 378 -14.43 4.01 22.92
C ARG A 378 -14.56 3.60 24.39
N ASP A 379 -15.01 4.49 25.26
CA ASP A 379 -15.31 4.24 26.67
C ASP A 379 -16.50 3.27 26.76
N ILE A 380 -17.53 3.43 25.91
CA ILE A 380 -18.62 2.46 25.75
C ILE A 380 -18.06 1.14 25.21
N GLN A 381 -17.15 1.16 24.23
CA GLN A 381 -16.52 -0.08 23.75
C GLN A 381 -15.76 -0.78 24.87
N GLU A 382 -14.96 -0.04 25.65
CA GLU A 382 -14.20 -0.58 26.78
C GLU A 382 -15.13 -1.11 27.89
N GLU A 383 -16.16 -0.34 28.25
CA GLU A 383 -17.21 -0.76 29.20
C GLU A 383 -17.91 -2.02 28.74
N VAL A 384 -18.33 -2.10 27.48
CA VAL A 384 -18.99 -3.28 26.89
C VAL A 384 -18.03 -4.47 26.83
N THR A 385 -16.75 -4.27 26.48
CA THR A 385 -15.76 -5.35 26.47
C THR A 385 -15.52 -5.92 27.87
N LEU A 386 -15.46 -5.06 28.89
CA LEU A 386 -15.32 -5.46 30.29
C LEU A 386 -16.59 -6.15 30.82
N GLU A 387 -17.77 -5.60 30.55
CA GLU A 387 -19.05 -6.16 30.99
C GLU A 387 -19.32 -7.53 30.37
N LYS A 388 -18.99 -7.68 29.08
CA LYS A 388 -19.27 -8.91 28.32
C LYS A 388 -18.12 -9.90 28.32
N GLY A 389 -16.95 -9.54 28.89
CA GLY A 389 -15.78 -10.39 28.92
C GLY A 389 -15.30 -10.79 27.53
N ILE A 390 -15.32 -9.86 26.58
CA ILE A 390 -14.86 -10.06 25.20
C ILE A 390 -13.73 -9.10 24.89
N SER A 391 -12.82 -9.48 24.00
CA SER A 391 -11.76 -8.56 23.60
C SER A 391 -12.28 -7.38 22.77
N ALA A 392 -11.59 -6.23 22.83
CA ALA A 392 -11.91 -5.06 22.02
C ALA A 392 -11.80 -5.32 20.51
N ASP A 393 -10.94 -6.27 20.12
CA ASP A 393 -10.87 -6.75 18.73
C ASP A 393 -12.14 -7.51 18.35
N THR A 394 -12.59 -8.43 19.20
CA THR A 394 -13.82 -9.20 19.02
C THR A 394 -15.05 -8.28 18.93
N LEU A 395 -15.19 -7.29 19.82
CA LEU A 395 -16.28 -6.31 19.72
C LEU A 395 -16.28 -5.56 18.38
N ARG A 396 -15.11 -5.12 17.89
CA ARG A 396 -15.00 -4.45 16.58
C ARG A 396 -15.33 -5.39 15.42
N ARG A 397 -14.90 -6.65 15.49
CA ARG A 397 -15.22 -7.68 14.49
C ARG A 397 -16.72 -7.96 14.43
N LEU A 398 -17.40 -8.01 15.58
CA LEU A 398 -18.86 -8.15 15.67
C LEU A 398 -19.57 -6.94 15.04
N LEU A 399 -19.18 -5.71 15.41
CA LEU A 399 -19.77 -4.49 14.87
C LEU A 399 -19.58 -4.38 13.35
N ALA A 400 -18.37 -4.63 12.85
CA ALA A 400 -18.10 -4.61 11.42
C ALA A 400 -18.92 -5.65 10.65
N LYS A 401 -19.15 -6.83 11.25
CA LYS A 401 -19.99 -7.88 10.66
C LYS A 401 -21.47 -7.47 10.65
N VAL A 402 -21.96 -6.77 11.68
CA VAL A 402 -23.33 -6.22 11.69
C VAL A 402 -23.49 -5.12 10.63
N GLU A 403 -22.52 -4.23 10.48
CA GLU A 403 -22.53 -3.18 9.45
C GLU A 403 -22.56 -3.75 8.03
N GLU A 404 -21.73 -4.77 7.75
CA GLU A 404 -21.69 -5.48 6.47
C GLU A 404 -23.06 -6.04 6.04
N TYR A 405 -23.84 -6.55 7.01
CA TYR A 405 -25.19 -7.05 6.75
C TYR A 405 -26.26 -5.95 6.73
N SER A 406 -26.01 -4.80 7.38
CA SER A 406 -26.92 -3.65 7.33
C SER A 406 -26.99 -3.01 5.94
N GLU A 407 -25.90 -3.04 5.18
CA GLU A 407 -25.85 -2.52 3.81
C GLU A 407 -26.53 -3.45 2.78
N SER A 408 -26.59 -4.75 3.05
CA SER A 408 -27.07 -5.78 2.10
C SER A 408 -28.58 -6.09 2.20
N HIS A 409 -29.32 -5.44 3.11
CA HIS A 409 -30.77 -5.60 3.31
C HIS A 409 -31.26 -7.04 3.61
N ARG A 410 -30.37 -8.00 3.87
CA ARG A 410 -30.70 -9.40 4.19
C ARG A 410 -29.76 -9.94 5.27
N ALA A 411 -30.25 -10.09 6.50
CA ALA A 411 -29.47 -10.57 7.65
C ALA A 411 -29.37 -12.12 7.76
N PHE A 412 -29.51 -12.86 6.66
CA PHE A 412 -29.50 -14.33 6.69
C PHE A 412 -28.07 -14.85 6.89
N GLY A 413 -27.82 -15.57 7.99
CA GLY A 413 -26.48 -16.10 8.35
C GLY A 413 -25.67 -15.22 9.31
N LEU A 414 -26.14 -14.00 9.63
CA LEU A 414 -25.51 -13.13 10.61
C LEU A 414 -25.33 -13.80 11.99
N PRO A 415 -26.33 -14.53 12.55
CA PRO A 415 -26.15 -15.21 13.83
C PRO A 415 -24.99 -16.21 13.84
N ASP A 416 -24.80 -16.96 12.74
CA ASP A 416 -23.73 -17.96 12.63
C ASP A 416 -22.35 -17.30 12.53
N ASP A 417 -22.25 -16.19 11.78
CA ASP A 417 -21.02 -15.40 11.65
C ASP A 417 -20.61 -14.74 12.97
N LEU A 418 -21.58 -14.19 13.73
CA LEU A 418 -21.32 -13.61 15.05
C LEU A 418 -20.92 -14.71 16.06
N LEU A 419 -21.57 -15.86 16.02
CA LEU A 419 -21.22 -17.01 16.87
C LEU A 419 -19.79 -17.49 16.58
N ARG A 420 -19.35 -17.49 15.32
CA ARG A 420 -17.98 -17.85 14.96
C ARG A 420 -16.97 -16.84 15.54
N ILE A 421 -17.25 -15.55 15.44
CA ILE A 421 -16.39 -14.49 16.00
C ILE A 421 -16.23 -14.67 17.53
N LEU A 422 -17.32 -14.99 18.24
CA LEU A 422 -17.28 -15.23 19.69
C LEU A 422 -16.53 -16.52 20.06
N LYS A 423 -16.65 -17.58 19.26
CA LYS A 423 -15.89 -18.83 19.47
C LYS A 423 -14.39 -18.60 19.31
N ASP A 424 -13.99 -17.82 18.31
CA ASP A 424 -12.57 -17.47 18.10
C ASP A 424 -11.97 -16.76 19.33
N ASP A 425 -12.73 -15.87 19.98
CA ASP A 425 -12.29 -15.15 21.19
C ASP A 425 -12.10 -16.11 22.37
N LEU A 426 -13.07 -17.02 22.60
CA LEU A 426 -13.02 -18.03 23.65
C LEU A 426 -11.86 -19.01 23.49
N ASP A 427 -11.48 -19.34 22.26
CA ASP A 427 -10.36 -20.25 21.97
C ASP A 427 -9.00 -19.55 22.13
N HIS A 428 -8.94 -18.22 22.12
CA HIS A 428 -7.73 -17.44 22.41
C HIS A 428 -7.51 -17.17 23.91
N GLU A 429 -8.54 -17.30 24.75
CA GLU A 429 -8.43 -17.12 26.20
C GLU A 429 -8.07 -18.38 26.99
N ARG A 430 -8.08 -19.57 26.35
CA ARG A 430 -7.66 -20.81 27.04
C ARG A 430 -6.14 -20.84 27.15
N PRO A 431 -5.55 -20.86 28.36
CA PRO A 431 -4.14 -21.17 28.49
C PRO A 431 -3.92 -22.58 27.93
N THR A 432 -2.89 -22.73 27.10
CA THR A 432 -2.38 -24.06 26.73
C THR A 432 -2.05 -24.80 28.01
N GLU A 433 -2.89 -25.76 28.39
CA GLU A 433 -2.57 -26.74 29.42
C GLU A 433 -1.26 -27.39 29.00
N THR A 434 -0.20 -27.07 29.74
CA THR A 434 1.08 -27.76 29.64
C THR A 434 0.85 -29.21 30.05
N ASP A 435 1.10 -30.12 29.12
CA ASP A 435 1.38 -31.53 29.38
C ASP A 435 2.36 -31.63 30.56
N ASN A 436 1.82 -32.01 31.71
CA ASN A 436 2.55 -32.58 32.82
C ASN A 436 1.83 -33.89 33.13
N ASP A 437 2.29 -34.97 32.50
CA ASP A 437 2.20 -36.33 33.03
C ASP A 437 3.06 -37.29 32.18
N ALA A 438 4.25 -37.62 32.72
CA ALA A 438 5.02 -38.87 32.64
C ALA A 438 6.54 -38.64 32.64
#